data_AF-B9TII2-F1
#
_entry.id   AF-B9TII2-F1
#
_cell.length_a   1.000
_cell.length_b   1.000
_cell.length_c   1.000
_cell.angle_alpha   90.00
_cell.angle_beta   90.00
_cell.angle_gamma   90.00
#
_symmetry.space_group_name_H-M   'P 1'
#
loop_
_entity.id
_entity.type
_entity.pdbx_description
1 polymer ?
#
loop_
_entity_poly.entity_id
_entity_poly.type
_entity_poly.pdbx_seq_one_letter_code
_entity_poly.pdbx_strand_id
1 'polypeptide(L)'
;MERTALPSSLATAASFDPAVSEAGGRMIADEARASGFNTFLAGGANLAREPRNGRNFEYVGEDPLLAGRMAAGLINGIQARHMVSTMKHFAVNDHESQRTTVDVTISPEAMRQSDLLAFEIVNDLSKPGSVMCSYNLVNGRWACENEYLLNKTLKQDWKFKGYVMADWGAVHSTADAANYGLDQFTGYPCCNHHGPFYSAKNFKEAMNKGDVSMRRLDDMAQRILWPLFRTGVFDDPPKVGKIDFAAHAAVAQRAAEESLALLKNEGNLLPLANVKSVAVIGGHADKGVLAGGGSSGVTPVGGNAVPNLEPTKWPGPVIYMPSSPLAALKAELPKTKIGYASGTDIDAAVALAKQSEVAVVFVTQWMGEGFDGKLELDGNQDALVAAVARAIRRRSSS
;
A
#
# COMPACT_ATOMS: atom_id res chain seq x y z
N MET A 1 4.29 -11.42 13.27
CA MET A 1 3.45 -10.66 14.21
C MET A 1 2.09 -10.51 13.53
N GLU A 2 1.05 -11.14 14.05
CA GLU A 2 -0.26 -11.21 13.38
C GLU A 2 -1.04 -9.89 13.50
N ARG A 3 -1.58 -9.34 12.42
CA ARG A 3 -2.25 -8.04 12.40
C ARG A 3 -3.53 -8.07 11.56
N THR A 4 -4.42 -7.10 11.76
CA THR A 4 -5.59 -6.92 10.89
C THR A 4 -5.14 -6.33 9.56
N ALA A 5 -5.51 -6.97 8.45
CA ALA A 5 -5.25 -6.45 7.12
C ALA A 5 -6.44 -5.58 6.66
N LEU A 6 -6.17 -4.30 6.42
CA LEU A 6 -7.09 -3.44 5.70
C LEU A 6 -7.08 -3.82 4.20
N PRO A 7 -8.18 -3.63 3.45
CA PRO A 7 -8.10 -3.61 2.00
C PRO A 7 -6.97 -2.68 1.53
N SER A 8 -6.38 -3.00 0.38
CA SER A 8 -5.27 -2.22 -0.17
C SER A 8 -5.68 -0.75 -0.37
N SER A 9 -4.70 0.17 -0.37
CA SER A 9 -5.00 1.59 -0.56
C SER A 9 -5.79 1.84 -1.84
N LEU A 10 -5.48 1.11 -2.92
CA LEU A 10 -6.17 1.21 -4.20
C LEU A 10 -7.62 0.76 -4.10
N ALA A 11 -7.89 -0.31 -3.35
CA ALA A 11 -9.25 -0.73 -3.05
C ALA A 11 -9.95 0.35 -2.23
N THR A 12 -9.38 0.81 -1.11
CA THR A 12 -10.01 1.84 -0.28
C THR A 12 -10.28 3.14 -1.04
N ALA A 13 -9.42 3.52 -2.00
CA ALA A 13 -9.63 4.68 -2.86
C ALA A 13 -10.88 4.56 -3.74
N ALA A 14 -11.28 3.35 -4.13
CA ALA A 14 -12.48 3.10 -4.90
C ALA A 14 -13.79 3.35 -4.11
N SER A 15 -13.72 3.58 -2.80
CA SER A 15 -14.86 4.11 -2.02
C SER A 15 -15.13 5.59 -2.29
N PHE A 16 -14.13 6.35 -2.76
CA PHE A 16 -14.16 7.81 -2.87
C PHE A 16 -14.50 8.55 -1.56
N ASP A 17 -14.41 7.87 -0.42
CA ASP A 17 -14.72 8.43 0.90
C ASP A 17 -13.47 8.40 1.82
N PRO A 18 -12.83 9.55 2.08
CA PRO A 18 -11.69 9.63 3.00
C PRO A 18 -11.99 9.11 4.41
N ALA A 19 -13.25 9.05 4.84
CA ALA A 19 -13.64 8.50 6.13
C ALA A 19 -13.35 6.98 6.22
N VAL A 20 -13.40 6.24 5.10
CA VAL A 20 -13.01 4.83 5.04
C VAL A 20 -11.52 4.68 5.36
N SER A 21 -10.69 5.47 4.69
CA SER A 21 -9.24 5.49 4.95
C SER A 21 -8.92 5.97 6.37
N GLU A 22 -9.65 6.96 6.90
CA GLU A 22 -9.45 7.45 8.26
C GLU A 22 -9.78 6.39 9.32
N ALA A 23 -10.89 5.66 9.16
CA ALA A 23 -11.24 4.55 10.06
C ALA A 23 -10.14 3.47 10.04
N GLY A 24 -9.65 3.10 8.85
CA GLY A 24 -8.51 2.20 8.68
C GLY A 24 -7.23 2.71 9.35
N GLY A 25 -6.96 4.02 9.26
CA GLY A 25 -5.81 4.65 9.91
C GLY A 25 -5.86 4.58 11.43
N ARG A 26 -7.03 4.79 12.03
CA ARG A 26 -7.23 4.66 13.48
C ARG A 26 -6.99 3.22 13.94
N MET A 27 -7.54 2.25 13.21
CA MET A 27 -7.34 0.82 13.46
C MET A 27 -5.85 0.45 13.42
N ILE A 28 -5.15 0.84 12.35
CA ILE A 28 -3.72 0.58 12.18
C ILE A 28 -2.93 1.16 13.35
N ALA A 29 -3.23 2.40 13.76
CA ALA A 29 -2.55 3.06 14.85
C ALA A 29 -2.78 2.40 16.21
N ASP A 30 -4.00 1.91 16.46
CA ASP A 30 -4.31 1.17 17.69
C ASP A 30 -3.47 -0.11 17.80
N GLU A 31 -3.38 -0.89 16.71
CA GLU A 31 -2.52 -2.08 16.69
C GLU A 31 -1.04 -1.74 16.81
N ALA A 32 -0.58 -0.72 16.08
CA ALA A 32 0.82 -0.29 16.10
C ALA A 32 1.24 0.19 17.50
N ARG A 33 0.40 0.97 18.18
CA ARG A 33 0.65 1.42 19.56
C ARG A 33 0.61 0.28 20.56
N ALA A 34 -0.34 -0.65 20.42
CA ALA A 34 -0.38 -1.89 21.19
C ALA A 34 0.85 -2.80 20.95
N SER A 35 1.67 -2.48 19.94
CA SER A 35 2.93 -3.15 19.63
C SER A 35 4.17 -2.36 20.08
N GLY A 36 3.99 -1.14 20.62
CA GLY A 36 5.08 -0.26 21.02
C GLY A 36 5.61 0.67 19.93
N PHE A 37 4.97 0.78 18.77
CA PHE A 37 5.39 1.70 17.70
C PHE A 37 4.84 3.11 17.91
N ASN A 38 5.65 4.12 17.59
CA ASN A 38 5.32 5.55 17.69
C ASN A 38 5.27 6.29 16.34
N THR A 39 5.82 5.69 15.30
CA THR A 39 5.79 6.17 13.92
C THR A 39 5.38 5.02 13.02
N PHE A 40 4.46 5.27 12.09
CA PHE A 40 3.99 4.29 11.13
C PHE A 40 4.14 4.80 9.71
N LEU A 41 4.69 3.94 8.86
CA LEU A 41 5.16 4.30 7.53
C LEU A 41 4.04 4.12 6.50
N ALA A 42 2.94 4.87 6.71
CA ALA A 42 1.73 4.80 5.90
C ALA A 42 1.25 6.21 5.47
N GLY A 43 0.82 6.27 4.21
CA GLY A 43 0.53 7.50 3.49
C GLY A 43 1.06 7.45 2.05
N GLY A 44 0.93 6.28 1.39
CA GLY A 44 1.36 6.06 0.01
C GLY A 44 0.54 6.92 -0.96
N ALA A 45 1.19 7.89 -1.61
CA ALA A 45 0.52 8.89 -2.45
C ALA A 45 1.20 9.11 -3.81
N ASN A 46 2.08 8.20 -4.23
CA ASN A 46 2.54 8.18 -5.62
C ASN A 46 1.35 7.95 -6.56
N LEU A 47 1.34 8.64 -7.70
CA LEU A 47 0.30 8.44 -8.70
C LEU A 47 0.55 7.15 -9.48
N ALA A 48 -0.53 6.45 -9.81
CA ALA A 48 -0.51 5.26 -10.66
C ALA A 48 -0.27 5.63 -12.14
N ARG A 49 0.87 6.28 -12.45
CA ARG A 49 1.23 6.74 -13.80
C ARG A 49 1.45 5.58 -14.76
N GLU A 50 2.12 4.55 -14.27
CA GLU A 50 2.39 3.30 -14.97
C GLU A 50 1.47 2.22 -14.36
N PRO A 51 0.44 1.74 -15.08
CA PRO A 51 -0.49 0.74 -14.55
C PRO A 51 0.19 -0.58 -14.18
N ARG A 52 1.37 -0.88 -14.76
CA ARG A 52 2.17 -2.06 -14.44
C ARG A 52 2.98 -1.93 -13.15
N ASN A 53 3.04 -0.76 -12.52
CA ASN A 53 3.80 -0.57 -11.29
C ASN A 53 3.38 -1.60 -10.22
N GLY A 54 4.37 -2.37 -9.74
CA GLY A 54 4.19 -3.39 -8.71
C GLY A 54 3.52 -2.91 -7.43
N ARG A 55 3.60 -1.62 -7.13
CA ARG A 55 3.11 -1.01 -5.89
C ARG A 55 1.82 -0.23 -6.04
N ASN A 56 1.18 -0.24 -7.21
CA ASN A 56 -0.10 0.48 -7.40
C ASN A 56 -1.16 0.07 -6.38
N PHE A 57 -1.16 -1.19 -5.91
CA PHE A 57 -2.12 -1.65 -4.90
C PHE A 57 -2.03 -0.87 -3.58
N GLU A 58 -0.84 -0.40 -3.19
CA GLU A 58 -0.62 0.37 -1.94
C GLU A 58 -0.65 1.89 -2.14
N TYR A 59 -0.92 2.34 -3.36
CA TYR A 59 -1.22 3.73 -3.72
C TYR A 59 -2.72 3.93 -3.97
N VAL A 60 -3.11 5.16 -4.29
CA VAL A 60 -4.49 5.66 -4.18
C VAL A 60 -5.12 6.06 -5.53
N GLY A 61 -4.46 5.74 -6.64
CA GLY A 61 -4.94 5.99 -8.00
C GLY A 61 -4.09 6.96 -8.81
N GLU A 62 -4.60 7.39 -9.96
CA GLU A 62 -3.89 8.23 -10.94
C GLU A 62 -4.20 9.74 -10.82
N ASP A 63 -5.31 10.10 -10.17
CA ASP A 63 -5.75 11.49 -10.00
C ASP A 63 -5.18 12.10 -8.71
N PRO A 64 -4.51 13.27 -8.76
CA PRO A 64 -3.89 13.87 -7.58
C PRO A 64 -4.90 14.33 -6.52
N LEU A 65 -6.12 14.71 -6.89
CA LEU A 65 -7.13 15.14 -5.93
C LEU A 65 -7.65 13.95 -5.11
N LEU A 66 -8.04 12.87 -5.78
CA LEU A 66 -8.44 11.63 -5.13
C LEU A 66 -7.29 11.07 -4.29
N ALA A 67 -6.10 10.98 -4.88
CA ALA A 67 -4.91 10.47 -4.20
C ALA A 67 -4.63 11.25 -2.91
N GLY A 68 -4.57 12.58 -3.02
CA GLY A 68 -4.30 13.45 -1.89
C GLY A 68 -5.34 13.34 -0.77
N ARG A 69 -6.63 13.27 -1.11
CA ARG A 69 -7.72 13.18 -0.13
C ARG A 69 -7.75 11.83 0.59
N MET A 70 -7.60 10.73 -0.14
CA MET A 70 -7.65 9.39 0.45
C MET A 70 -6.44 9.13 1.35
N ALA A 71 -5.23 9.49 0.89
CA ALA A 71 -4.02 9.40 1.70
C ALA A 71 -4.07 10.31 2.94
N ALA A 72 -4.64 11.52 2.81
CA ALA A 72 -4.87 12.42 3.96
C ALA A 72 -5.82 11.81 5.00
N GLY A 73 -6.89 11.13 4.57
CA GLY A 73 -7.80 10.40 5.46
C GLY A 73 -7.04 9.38 6.32
N LEU A 74 -6.24 8.52 5.69
CA LEU A 74 -5.41 7.52 6.38
C LEU A 74 -4.46 8.17 7.41
N ILE A 75 -3.74 9.22 7.00
CA ILE A 75 -2.80 9.94 7.87
C ILE A 75 -3.52 10.60 9.05
N ASN A 76 -4.68 11.21 8.83
CA ASN A 76 -5.49 11.81 9.88
C ASN A 76 -5.92 10.76 10.91
N GLY A 77 -6.38 9.60 10.45
CA GLY A 77 -6.77 8.50 11.32
C GLY A 77 -5.62 8.01 12.19
N ILE A 78 -4.43 7.87 11.59
CA ILE A 78 -3.22 7.46 12.31
C ILE A 78 -2.83 8.50 13.38
N GLN A 79 -2.74 9.77 12.98
CA GLN A 79 -2.28 10.83 13.88
C GLN A 79 -3.26 11.16 14.99
N ALA A 80 -4.56 10.92 14.77
CA ALA A 80 -5.60 11.06 15.80
C ALA A 80 -5.45 10.06 16.97
N ARG A 81 -4.57 9.07 16.85
CA ARG A 81 -4.30 8.06 17.88
C ARG A 81 -2.93 8.22 18.53
N HIS A 82 -2.36 9.43 18.57
CA HIS A 82 -1.04 9.69 19.16
C HIS A 82 0.09 8.88 18.52
N MET A 83 0.16 8.92 17.19
CA MET A 83 1.20 8.28 16.40
C MET A 83 1.63 9.19 15.26
N VAL A 84 2.90 9.17 14.86
CA VAL A 84 3.36 9.88 13.67
C VAL A 84 3.04 9.04 12.42
N SER A 85 2.48 9.66 11.38
CA SER A 85 2.35 9.04 10.05
C SER A 85 3.38 9.59 9.08
N THR A 86 3.65 8.83 8.02
CA THR A 86 4.63 9.17 6.97
C THR A 86 3.99 9.19 5.59
N MET A 87 3.92 10.36 4.95
CA MET A 87 3.57 10.39 3.52
C MET A 87 4.76 9.92 2.67
N LYS A 88 4.51 9.06 1.68
CA LYS A 88 5.56 8.39 0.89
C LYS A 88 5.09 8.01 -0.53
N HIS A 89 5.97 7.77 -1.48
CA HIS A 89 7.42 8.03 -1.49
C HIS A 89 7.64 9.32 -2.27
N PHE A 90 8.22 10.32 -1.61
CA PHE A 90 8.32 11.68 -2.12
C PHE A 90 9.60 11.84 -2.96
N ALA A 91 9.54 11.91 -4.29
CA ALA A 91 8.35 11.92 -5.14
C ALA A 91 8.61 11.15 -6.46
N VAL A 92 7.54 10.95 -7.23
CA VAL A 92 7.62 10.37 -8.59
C VAL A 92 8.27 8.98 -8.62
N ASN A 93 7.97 8.15 -7.61
CA ASN A 93 8.36 6.74 -7.57
C ASN A 93 7.24 5.89 -8.19
N ASP A 94 7.11 5.99 -9.50
CA ASP A 94 5.95 5.54 -10.25
C ASP A 94 6.12 4.16 -10.93
N HIS A 95 7.27 3.52 -10.78
CA HIS A 95 7.55 2.15 -11.22
C HIS A 95 8.68 1.53 -10.38
N GLU A 96 8.72 0.20 -10.29
CA GLU A 96 9.72 -0.51 -9.48
C GLU A 96 10.99 -0.86 -10.26
N SER A 97 10.89 -1.01 -11.59
CA SER A 97 12.03 -1.32 -12.45
C SER A 97 13.12 -0.26 -12.31
N GLN A 98 14.30 -0.67 -11.83
CA GLN A 98 15.42 0.26 -11.61
C GLN A 98 15.08 1.44 -10.69
N ARG A 99 14.09 1.32 -9.79
CA ARG A 99 13.67 2.42 -8.89
C ARG A 99 14.82 3.07 -8.11
N THR A 100 15.91 2.32 -7.87
CA THR A 100 17.10 2.79 -7.15
C THR A 100 18.18 3.36 -8.06
N THR A 101 17.96 3.55 -9.36
CA THR A 101 18.93 4.09 -10.33
C THR A 101 18.33 4.88 -11.48
N VAL A 102 17.03 4.76 -11.73
CA VAL A 102 16.34 5.46 -12.81
C VAL A 102 16.29 6.97 -12.53
N ASP A 103 16.47 7.77 -13.58
CA ASP A 103 16.24 9.21 -13.56
C ASP A 103 14.94 9.56 -14.24
N VAL A 104 13.95 9.95 -13.43
CA VAL A 104 12.66 10.39 -13.93
C VAL A 104 12.76 11.86 -14.34
N THR A 105 12.61 12.10 -15.64
CA THR A 105 12.61 13.45 -16.21
C THR A 105 11.18 13.97 -16.34
N ILE A 106 10.87 15.07 -15.66
CA ILE A 106 9.54 15.70 -15.68
C ILE A 106 9.69 17.21 -15.48
N SER A 107 8.93 18.01 -16.23
CA SER A 107 9.01 19.46 -16.10
C SER A 107 8.50 19.91 -14.72
N PRO A 108 9.03 21.00 -14.13
CA PRO A 108 8.57 21.53 -12.86
C PRO A 108 7.05 21.80 -12.83
N GLU A 109 6.48 22.29 -13.93
CA GLU A 109 5.05 22.60 -14.06
C GLU A 109 4.21 21.32 -14.03
N ALA A 110 4.57 20.32 -14.84
CA ALA A 110 3.87 19.04 -14.86
C ALA A 110 3.94 18.37 -13.49
N MET A 111 5.12 18.36 -12.86
CA MET A 111 5.33 17.78 -11.54
C MET A 111 4.47 18.47 -10.47
N ARG A 112 4.39 19.81 -10.49
CA ARG A 112 3.55 20.64 -9.59
C ARG A 112 2.05 20.47 -9.83
N GLN A 113 1.62 20.07 -11.02
CA GLN A 113 0.22 19.85 -11.37
C GLN A 113 -0.23 18.39 -11.21
N SER A 114 0.69 17.48 -10.85
CA SER A 114 0.43 16.04 -10.76
C SER A 114 1.00 15.43 -9.47
N ASP A 115 2.18 14.78 -9.49
CA ASP A 115 2.69 14.05 -8.32
C ASP A 115 2.82 14.95 -7.09
N LEU A 116 3.44 16.14 -7.25
CA LEU A 116 3.59 17.06 -6.14
C LEU A 116 2.26 17.64 -5.69
N LEU A 117 1.27 17.79 -6.59
CA LEU A 117 -0.06 18.23 -6.21
C LEU A 117 -0.72 17.21 -5.25
N ALA A 118 -0.56 15.91 -5.51
CA ALA A 118 -1.07 14.88 -4.61
C ALA A 118 -0.45 15.02 -3.20
N PHE A 119 0.88 15.15 -3.10
CA PHE A 119 1.58 15.34 -1.82
C PHE A 119 1.27 16.68 -1.14
N GLU A 120 1.06 17.76 -1.91
CA GLU A 120 0.65 19.07 -1.39
C GLU A 120 -0.73 18.99 -0.73
N ILE A 121 -1.69 18.34 -1.39
CA ILE A 121 -3.03 18.08 -0.85
C ILE A 121 -2.93 17.24 0.43
N VAL A 122 -2.10 16.19 0.47
CA VAL A 122 -1.84 15.42 1.69
C VAL A 122 -1.30 16.32 2.80
N ASN A 123 -0.29 17.13 2.51
CA ASN A 123 0.30 18.06 3.47
C ASN A 123 -0.74 19.04 4.01
N ASP A 124 -1.63 19.55 3.17
CA ASP A 124 -2.61 20.56 3.57
C ASP A 124 -3.77 19.99 4.38
N LEU A 125 -4.26 18.83 4.00
CA LEU A 125 -5.42 18.22 4.65
C LEU A 125 -5.08 17.40 5.89
N SER A 126 -3.83 16.94 6.04
CA SER A 126 -3.45 16.03 7.13
C SER A 126 -2.20 16.41 7.90
N LYS A 127 -1.36 17.29 7.34
CA LYS A 127 -0.12 17.78 7.98
C LYS A 127 0.67 16.60 8.56
N PRO A 128 1.21 15.67 7.74
CA PRO A 128 1.90 14.48 8.23
C PRO A 128 3.08 14.87 9.13
N GLY A 129 3.43 14.03 10.10
CA GLY A 129 4.58 14.27 10.97
C GLY A 129 5.91 13.96 10.30
N SER A 130 5.90 13.15 9.24
CA SER A 130 7.10 12.79 8.47
C SER A 130 6.82 12.60 6.98
N VAL A 131 7.87 12.71 6.18
CA VAL A 131 7.88 12.40 4.75
C VAL A 131 9.00 11.40 4.48
N MET A 132 8.73 10.37 3.70
CA MET A 132 9.78 9.47 3.21
C MET A 132 10.14 9.88 1.77
N CYS A 133 11.38 10.28 1.53
CA CYS A 133 11.85 10.54 0.17
C CYS A 133 12.01 9.23 -0.62
N SER A 134 11.84 9.27 -1.94
CA SER A 134 11.88 8.09 -2.79
C SER A 134 13.29 7.64 -3.18
N TYR A 135 13.37 6.46 -3.78
CA TYR A 135 14.60 5.85 -4.28
C TYR A 135 15.17 6.51 -5.53
N ASN A 136 14.33 6.97 -6.45
CA ASN A 136 14.73 7.33 -7.80
C ASN A 136 15.44 8.70 -7.86
N LEU A 137 16.12 8.96 -8.97
CA LEU A 137 16.47 10.33 -9.33
C LEU A 137 15.25 11.03 -9.94
N VAL A 138 15.18 12.33 -9.71
CA VAL A 138 14.22 13.24 -10.35
C VAL A 138 15.01 14.39 -10.94
N ASN A 139 15.00 14.50 -12.28
CA ASN A 139 15.77 15.49 -13.03
C ASN A 139 17.26 15.54 -12.63
N GLY A 140 17.91 14.37 -12.58
CA GLY A 140 19.36 14.23 -12.38
C GLY A 140 19.84 14.22 -10.93
N ARG A 141 18.94 14.24 -9.93
CA ARG A 141 19.29 14.16 -8.50
C ARG A 141 18.40 13.17 -7.76
N TRP A 142 19.01 12.30 -6.95
CA TRP A 142 18.32 11.41 -6.00
C TRP A 142 17.29 12.18 -5.18
N ALA A 143 16.07 11.67 -5.06
CA ALA A 143 15.00 12.38 -4.37
C ALA A 143 15.35 12.71 -2.89
N CYS A 144 16.09 11.81 -2.22
CA CYS A 144 16.62 12.03 -0.87
C CYS A 144 17.77 13.06 -0.77
N GLU A 145 18.28 13.54 -1.89
CA GLU A 145 19.34 14.56 -1.99
C GLU A 145 18.94 15.67 -2.98
N ASN A 146 17.63 15.91 -3.13
CA ASN A 146 17.10 16.85 -4.10
C ASN A 146 16.65 18.14 -3.41
N GLU A 147 17.49 19.18 -3.51
CA GLU A 147 17.24 20.50 -2.91
C GLU A 147 15.89 21.11 -3.35
N TYR A 148 15.51 20.91 -4.63
CA TYR A 148 14.26 21.42 -5.15
C TYR A 148 13.05 20.73 -4.51
N LEU A 149 13.10 19.41 -4.35
CA LEU A 149 12.00 18.66 -3.73
C LEU A 149 11.91 18.93 -2.22
N LEU A 150 12.99 18.70 -1.48
CA LEU A 150 12.92 18.64 -0.02
C LEU A 150 12.96 20.03 0.64
N ASN A 151 13.85 20.92 0.17
CA ASN A 151 13.97 22.24 0.76
C ASN A 151 13.03 23.25 0.10
N LYS A 152 13.14 23.46 -1.22
CA LYS A 152 12.37 24.51 -1.91
C LYS A 152 10.87 24.19 -1.92
N THR A 153 10.49 23.02 -2.40
CA THR A 153 9.07 22.64 -2.49
C THR A 153 8.48 22.30 -1.12
N LEU A 154 8.98 21.26 -0.46
CA LEU A 154 8.35 20.73 0.75
C LEU A 154 8.50 21.67 1.96
N LYS A 155 9.73 22.05 2.33
CA LYS A 155 9.99 22.84 3.54
C LYS A 155 9.69 24.34 3.36
N GLN A 156 10.00 24.93 2.20
CA GLN A 156 9.85 26.36 1.98
C GLN A 156 8.50 26.73 1.38
N ASP A 157 8.05 26.13 0.28
CA ASP A 157 6.76 26.52 -0.32
C ASP A 157 5.59 26.02 0.53
N TRP A 158 5.57 24.72 0.86
CA TRP A 158 4.47 24.09 1.62
C TRP A 158 4.57 24.25 3.13
N LYS A 159 5.65 24.89 3.61
CA LYS A 159 5.93 25.14 5.04
C LYS A 159 5.88 23.87 5.89
N PHE A 160 6.33 22.74 5.35
CA PHE A 160 6.35 21.47 6.08
C PHE A 160 7.25 21.55 7.33
N LYS A 161 6.68 21.18 8.47
CA LYS A 161 7.32 21.31 9.80
C LYS A 161 7.92 20.00 10.33
N GLY A 162 7.48 18.85 9.82
CA GLY A 162 8.01 17.56 10.23
C GLY A 162 9.41 17.30 9.68
N TYR A 163 9.81 16.03 9.75
CA TYR A 163 11.11 15.57 9.26
C TYR A 163 10.99 14.77 7.97
N VAL A 164 12.05 14.83 7.16
CA VAL A 164 12.24 13.94 6.00
C VAL A 164 13.10 12.75 6.43
N MET A 165 12.59 11.54 6.24
CA MET A 165 13.33 10.30 6.37
C MET A 165 13.65 9.70 5.01
N ALA A 166 14.72 8.90 4.95
CA ALA A 166 15.08 8.18 3.74
C ALA A 166 14.22 6.92 3.55
N ASP A 167 13.94 6.57 2.30
CA ASP A 167 13.66 5.17 1.97
C ASP A 167 14.89 4.30 2.31
N TRP A 168 14.69 2.99 2.51
CA TRP A 168 15.75 2.10 3.01
C TRP A 168 16.84 1.90 1.96
N GLY A 169 17.98 2.58 2.13
CA GLY A 169 19.10 2.54 1.21
C GLY A 169 19.14 3.67 0.18
N ALA A 170 18.23 4.64 0.24
CA ALA A 170 18.12 5.73 -0.74
C ALA A 170 19.10 6.91 -0.52
N VAL A 171 20.07 6.78 0.38
CA VAL A 171 21.05 7.84 0.66
C VAL A 171 22.40 7.47 0.05
N HIS A 172 23.03 8.45 -0.60
CA HIS A 172 24.24 8.31 -1.40
C HIS A 172 25.37 9.25 -0.94
N SER A 173 25.10 10.14 0.01
CA SER A 173 26.08 11.06 0.59
C SER A 173 25.76 11.46 2.03
N THR A 174 26.73 12.02 2.74
CA THR A 174 26.51 12.62 4.07
C THR A 174 26.07 14.08 3.94
N ALA A 175 26.92 14.91 3.34
CA ALA A 175 26.76 16.36 3.34
C ALA A 175 25.65 16.85 2.40
N ASP A 176 25.61 16.39 1.15
CA ASP A 176 24.57 16.79 0.18
C ASP A 176 23.19 16.37 0.70
N ALA A 177 23.02 15.11 1.12
CA ALA A 177 21.76 14.65 1.72
C ALA A 177 21.31 15.53 2.90
N ALA A 178 22.22 15.79 3.86
CA ALA A 178 21.91 16.61 5.03
C ALA A 178 21.52 18.03 4.63
N ASN A 179 22.35 18.70 3.84
CA ASN A 179 22.15 20.10 3.47
C ASN A 179 20.95 20.29 2.52
N TYR A 180 20.64 19.30 1.69
CA TYR A 180 19.50 19.33 0.78
C TYR A 180 18.19 18.86 1.40
N GLY A 181 18.17 18.60 2.70
CA GLY A 181 16.94 18.59 3.48
C GLY A 181 16.55 17.24 4.06
N LEU A 182 17.37 16.20 3.93
CA LEU A 182 17.16 14.93 4.64
C LEU A 182 17.45 15.11 6.14
N ASP A 183 16.54 14.69 7.00
CA ASP A 183 16.66 14.86 8.46
C ASP A 183 16.99 13.55 9.18
N GLN A 184 16.49 12.42 8.68
CA GLN A 184 16.70 11.10 9.26
C GLN A 184 17.21 10.10 8.22
N PHE A 185 18.31 9.43 8.58
CA PHE A 185 18.78 8.27 7.83
C PHE A 185 18.08 7.00 8.32
N THR A 186 17.64 6.19 7.37
CA THR A 186 16.97 4.91 7.62
C THR A 186 17.69 3.82 6.87
N GLY A 187 17.88 2.66 7.52
CA GLY A 187 18.30 1.45 6.84
C GLY A 187 19.70 0.91 7.15
N TYR A 188 20.49 1.45 8.09
CA TYR A 188 21.79 0.85 8.39
C TYR A 188 21.83 -0.02 9.67
N PRO A 189 22.45 -1.22 9.65
CA PRO A 189 22.92 -1.98 8.49
C PRO A 189 21.85 -2.97 8.00
N CYS A 190 21.05 -2.62 6.99
CA CYS A 190 20.21 -3.57 6.25
C CYS A 190 20.42 -3.42 4.74
N CYS A 191 19.61 -4.07 3.89
CA CYS A 191 19.38 -3.75 2.47
C CYS A 191 20.56 -3.24 1.59
N ASN A 192 21.69 -3.96 1.44
CA ASN A 192 22.76 -3.70 0.44
C ASN A 192 23.17 -2.21 0.27
N HIS A 193 23.41 -1.50 1.37
CA HIS A 193 23.65 -0.05 1.37
C HIS A 193 24.95 0.38 0.68
N HIS A 194 24.90 1.55 0.03
CA HIS A 194 26.04 2.24 -0.57
C HIS A 194 27.04 2.83 0.44
N GLY A 195 26.70 2.83 1.74
CA GLY A 195 27.61 3.24 2.81
C GLY A 195 26.89 3.72 4.08
N PRO A 196 27.60 3.79 5.22
CA PRO A 196 27.03 4.26 6.49
C PRO A 196 27.04 5.80 6.57
N PHE A 197 26.43 6.48 5.59
CA PHE A 197 26.57 7.93 5.38
C PHE A 197 26.25 8.78 6.62
N TYR A 198 25.22 8.41 7.39
CA TYR A 198 24.86 9.11 8.63
C TYR A 198 25.33 8.36 9.89
N SER A 199 26.31 7.45 9.76
CA SER A 199 26.98 6.95 10.96
C SER A 199 27.58 8.10 11.76
N ALA A 200 27.64 7.93 13.08
CA ALA A 200 28.25 8.91 13.98
C ALA A 200 29.66 9.32 13.52
N LYS A 201 30.42 8.38 12.93
CA LYS A 201 31.73 8.65 12.33
C LYS A 201 31.63 9.62 11.16
N ASN A 202 30.92 9.24 10.09
CA ASN A 202 30.87 10.02 8.85
C ASN A 202 30.24 11.39 9.05
N PHE A 203 29.18 11.47 9.87
CA PHE A 203 28.52 12.74 10.14
C PHE A 203 29.42 13.69 10.96
N LYS A 204 30.14 13.15 11.96
CA LYS A 204 31.12 13.94 12.73
C LYS A 204 32.29 14.42 11.86
N GLU A 205 32.76 13.58 10.94
CA GLU A 205 33.79 13.99 9.97
C GLU A 205 33.31 15.14 9.08
N ALA A 206 32.09 15.07 8.54
CA ALA A 206 31.51 16.14 7.74
C ALA A 206 31.36 17.45 8.55
N MET A 207 30.95 17.36 9.82
CA MET A 207 30.90 18.53 10.70
C MET A 207 32.27 19.12 11.00
N ASN A 208 33.28 18.29 11.27
CA ASN A 208 34.65 18.74 11.52
C ASN A 208 35.27 19.44 10.30
N LYS A 209 34.88 19.04 9.09
CA LYS A 209 35.29 19.69 7.83
C LYS A 209 34.51 20.98 7.53
N GLY A 210 33.41 21.23 8.22
CA GLY A 210 32.50 22.34 7.94
C GLY A 210 31.48 22.06 6.83
N ASP A 211 31.44 20.83 6.30
CA ASP A 211 30.51 20.42 5.24
C ASP A 211 29.06 20.36 5.74
N VAL A 212 28.86 20.13 7.05
CA VAL A 212 27.56 20.22 7.72
C VAL A 212 27.69 21.07 8.97
N SER A 213 26.84 22.08 9.10
CA SER A 213 26.88 22.99 10.26
C SER A 213 26.14 22.41 11.48
N MET A 214 26.54 22.83 12.69
CA MET A 214 25.80 22.52 13.92
C MET A 214 24.34 22.99 13.84
N ARG A 215 24.11 24.17 13.26
CA ARG A 215 22.76 24.70 13.00
C ARG A 215 21.91 23.75 12.16
N ARG A 216 22.50 23.08 11.16
CA ARG A 216 21.77 22.10 10.36
C ARG A 216 21.40 20.87 11.18
N LEU A 217 22.34 20.36 11.99
CA LEU A 217 22.06 19.24 12.90
C LEU A 217 20.94 19.58 13.90
N ASP A 218 20.94 20.79 14.46
CA ASP A 218 19.90 21.26 15.37
C ASP A 218 18.53 21.33 14.68
N ASP A 219 18.46 21.83 13.44
CA ASP A 219 17.23 21.83 12.64
C ASP A 219 16.72 20.41 12.36
N MET A 220 17.62 19.46 12.03
CA MET A 220 17.25 18.04 11.83
C MET A 220 16.63 17.45 13.10
N ALA A 221 17.30 17.65 14.25
CA ALA A 221 16.83 17.13 15.54
C ALA A 221 15.48 17.76 15.93
N GLN A 222 15.33 19.08 15.76
CA GLN A 222 14.08 19.78 16.05
C GLN A 222 12.93 19.26 15.18
N ARG A 223 13.17 19.03 13.89
CA ARG A 223 12.17 18.48 12.96
C ARG A 223 11.74 17.07 13.31
N ILE A 224 12.63 16.25 13.85
CA ILE A 224 12.30 14.89 14.32
C ILE A 224 11.47 14.94 15.61
N LEU A 225 11.82 15.83 16.54
CA LEU A 225 11.13 15.95 17.82
C LEU A 225 9.76 16.62 17.69
N TRP A 226 9.64 17.65 16.84
CA TRP A 226 8.41 18.41 16.66
C TRP A 226 7.15 17.58 16.44
N PRO A 227 7.10 16.60 15.50
CA PRO A 227 5.90 15.80 15.29
C PRO A 227 5.60 14.87 16.47
N LEU A 228 6.59 14.38 17.21
CA LEU A 228 6.37 13.54 18.39
C LEU A 228 5.61 14.30 19.49
N PHE A 229 5.94 15.58 19.69
CA PHE A 229 5.18 16.45 20.58
C PHE A 229 3.82 16.82 20.00
N ARG A 230 3.76 17.22 18.72
CA ARG A 230 2.50 17.64 18.09
C ARG A 230 1.44 16.54 18.07
N THR A 231 1.82 15.29 17.78
CA THR A 231 0.86 14.18 17.76
C THR A 231 0.57 13.65 19.16
N GLY A 232 1.28 14.12 20.19
CA GLY A 232 1.09 13.69 21.57
C GLY A 232 1.74 12.34 21.89
N VAL A 233 2.61 11.81 21.01
CA VAL A 233 3.40 10.60 21.29
C VAL A 233 4.23 10.77 22.56
N PHE A 234 4.78 11.97 22.80
CA PHE A 234 5.61 12.23 23.97
C PHE A 234 4.79 12.22 25.28
N ASP A 235 3.56 12.75 25.23
CA ASP A 235 2.67 12.85 26.39
C ASP A 235 1.93 11.53 26.68
N ASP A 236 1.57 10.78 25.63
CA ASP A 236 0.93 9.47 25.73
C ASP A 236 1.71 8.42 24.90
N PRO A 237 2.86 7.94 25.42
CA PRO A 237 3.71 7.00 24.68
C PRO A 237 3.00 5.67 24.41
N PRO A 238 3.36 4.96 23.32
CA PRO A 238 2.83 3.63 23.02
C PRO A 238 2.98 2.65 24.19
N LYS A 239 1.93 1.87 24.45
CA LYS A 239 1.91 0.86 25.51
C LYS A 239 1.62 -0.50 24.88
N VAL A 240 2.54 -1.44 25.06
CA VAL A 240 2.34 -2.82 24.58
C VAL A 240 1.11 -3.41 25.27
N GLY A 241 0.19 -3.97 24.50
CA GLY A 241 -1.12 -4.37 25.00
C GLY A 241 -1.83 -5.38 24.11
N LYS A 242 -3.07 -5.70 24.49
CA LYS A 242 -3.95 -6.57 23.71
C LYS A 242 -4.51 -5.81 22.51
N ILE A 243 -4.69 -6.53 21.40
CA ILE A 243 -5.34 -6.02 20.19
C ILE A 243 -6.75 -6.60 20.14
N ASP A 244 -7.74 -5.75 19.88
CA ASP A 244 -9.11 -6.16 19.63
C ASP A 244 -9.31 -6.47 18.14
N PHE A 245 -8.91 -7.68 17.76
CA PHE A 245 -9.04 -8.13 16.36
C PHE A 245 -10.48 -8.21 15.88
N ALA A 246 -11.46 -8.39 16.77
CA ALA A 246 -12.87 -8.47 16.37
C ALA A 246 -13.38 -7.07 15.96
N ALA A 247 -13.09 -6.05 16.76
CA ALA A 247 -13.42 -4.66 16.41
C ALA A 247 -12.70 -4.21 15.13
N HIS A 248 -11.44 -4.58 14.97
CA HIS A 248 -10.64 -4.22 13.80
C HIS A 248 -11.08 -4.97 12.54
N ALA A 249 -11.47 -6.24 12.63
CA ALA A 249 -12.04 -6.98 11.52
C ALA A 249 -13.32 -6.33 10.98
N ALA A 250 -14.16 -5.74 11.84
CA ALA A 250 -15.34 -5.00 11.41
C ALA A 250 -14.99 -3.74 10.60
N VAL A 251 -13.90 -3.04 10.95
CA VAL A 251 -13.39 -1.90 10.16
C VAL A 251 -12.91 -2.37 8.79
N ALA A 252 -12.13 -3.45 8.73
CA ALA A 252 -11.64 -4.01 7.49
C ALA A 252 -12.77 -4.52 6.58
N GLN A 253 -13.78 -5.16 7.16
CA GLN A 253 -14.97 -5.63 6.44
C GLN A 253 -15.74 -4.45 5.83
N ARG A 254 -16.05 -3.42 6.64
CA ARG A 254 -16.76 -2.24 6.15
C ARG A 254 -15.99 -1.53 5.03
N ALA A 255 -14.67 -1.38 5.20
CA ALA A 255 -13.83 -0.82 4.16
C ALA A 255 -13.90 -1.66 2.87
N ALA A 256 -13.92 -2.99 2.95
CA ALA A 256 -14.04 -3.85 1.79
C ALA A 256 -15.41 -3.67 1.09
N GLU A 257 -16.50 -3.65 1.86
CA GLU A 257 -17.87 -3.47 1.36
C GLU A 257 -18.06 -2.13 0.63
N GLU A 258 -17.47 -1.05 1.14
CA GLU A 258 -17.55 0.29 0.53
C GLU A 258 -16.59 0.50 -0.66
N SER A 259 -15.69 -0.47 -0.92
CA SER A 259 -14.59 -0.34 -1.89
C SER A 259 -14.73 -1.22 -3.13
N LEU A 260 -15.79 -2.03 -3.24
CA LEU A 260 -16.01 -2.89 -4.41
C LEU A 260 -16.59 -2.10 -5.58
N ALA A 261 -15.89 -2.11 -6.72
CA ALA A 261 -16.36 -1.49 -7.95
C ALA A 261 -17.14 -2.50 -8.82
N LEU A 262 -18.45 -2.27 -9.00
CA LEU A 262 -19.27 -3.06 -9.92
C LEU A 262 -19.08 -2.56 -11.37
N LEU A 263 -18.19 -3.21 -12.12
CA LEU A 263 -17.84 -2.79 -13.49
C LEU A 263 -18.91 -3.15 -14.53
N LYS A 264 -19.63 -4.25 -14.33
CA LYS A 264 -20.61 -4.78 -15.28
C LYS A 264 -21.69 -5.60 -14.57
N ASN A 265 -22.96 -5.34 -14.91
CA ASN A 265 -24.10 -6.13 -14.44
C ASN A 265 -25.15 -6.26 -15.55
N GLU A 266 -25.01 -7.28 -16.41
CA GLU A 266 -25.96 -7.54 -17.49
C GLU A 266 -27.12 -8.42 -17.02
N GLY A 267 -28.34 -8.13 -17.47
CA GLY A 267 -29.51 -8.96 -17.21
C GLY A 267 -29.93 -9.03 -15.75
N ASN A 268 -29.54 -8.04 -14.92
CA ASN A 268 -29.76 -8.04 -13.47
C ASN A 268 -29.22 -9.31 -12.80
N LEU A 269 -28.06 -9.80 -13.25
CA LEU A 269 -27.45 -11.01 -12.70
C LEU A 269 -27.11 -10.87 -11.20
N LEU A 270 -26.64 -9.68 -10.80
CA LEU A 270 -26.35 -9.35 -9.40
C LEU A 270 -27.43 -8.43 -8.80
N PRO A 271 -27.79 -8.62 -7.50
CA PRO A 271 -27.29 -9.65 -6.59
C PRO A 271 -27.83 -11.06 -6.92
N LEU A 272 -27.05 -12.10 -6.59
CA LEU A 272 -27.50 -13.48 -6.77
C LEU A 272 -28.68 -13.78 -5.84
N ALA A 273 -29.85 -14.07 -6.41
CA ALA A 273 -31.04 -14.41 -5.64
C ALA A 273 -31.71 -15.67 -6.21
N ASN A 274 -32.15 -16.57 -5.34
CA ASN A 274 -32.91 -17.79 -5.68
C ASN A 274 -32.22 -18.75 -6.67
N VAL A 275 -30.89 -18.73 -6.73
CA VAL A 275 -30.09 -19.67 -7.54
C VAL A 275 -30.04 -21.05 -6.87
N LYS A 276 -30.25 -22.12 -7.63
CA LYS A 276 -30.23 -23.50 -7.11
C LYS A 276 -28.83 -24.08 -7.04
N SER A 277 -27.94 -23.66 -7.95
CA SER A 277 -26.55 -24.11 -7.96
C SER A 277 -25.56 -23.07 -8.47
N VAL A 278 -24.42 -22.99 -7.78
CA VAL A 278 -23.32 -22.07 -8.09
C VAL A 278 -22.01 -22.85 -8.20
N ALA A 279 -21.25 -22.60 -9.27
CA ALA A 279 -19.87 -23.03 -9.41
C ALA A 279 -18.94 -21.91 -8.94
N VAL A 280 -18.22 -22.10 -7.83
CA VAL A 280 -17.13 -21.20 -7.43
C VAL A 280 -15.84 -21.72 -8.05
N ILE A 281 -15.15 -20.89 -8.82
CA ILE A 281 -13.98 -21.31 -9.61
C ILE A 281 -12.83 -20.34 -9.38
N GLY A 282 -11.61 -20.83 -9.12
CA GLY A 282 -10.38 -20.03 -9.21
C GLY A 282 -9.76 -19.57 -7.88
N GLY A 283 -8.51 -19.11 -7.97
CA GLY A 283 -7.84 -18.17 -7.05
C GLY A 283 -7.81 -18.54 -5.57
N HIS A 284 -7.76 -19.83 -5.21
CA HIS A 284 -7.90 -20.27 -3.81
C HIS A 284 -9.12 -19.65 -3.11
N ALA A 285 -10.23 -19.46 -3.86
CA ALA A 285 -11.46 -18.91 -3.32
C ALA A 285 -12.10 -19.80 -2.23
N ASP A 286 -11.62 -21.03 -2.08
CA ASP A 286 -11.96 -21.89 -0.94
C ASP A 286 -11.24 -21.52 0.36
N LYS A 287 -10.12 -20.79 0.28
CA LYS A 287 -9.24 -20.46 1.41
C LYS A 287 -9.23 -18.99 1.79
N GLY A 288 -9.12 -18.08 0.82
CA GLY A 288 -8.86 -16.68 1.18
C GLY A 288 -8.81 -15.70 0.02
N VAL A 289 -8.35 -14.49 0.33
CA VAL A 289 -8.18 -13.38 -0.63
C VAL A 289 -6.71 -13.00 -0.69
N LEU A 290 -6.18 -12.87 -1.91
CA LEU A 290 -4.78 -12.53 -2.16
C LEU A 290 -4.47 -11.09 -1.68
N ALA A 291 -3.34 -10.92 -1.00
CA ALA A 291 -2.78 -9.63 -0.64
C ALA A 291 -1.52 -9.31 -1.46
N GLY A 292 -1.14 -8.03 -1.51
CA GLY A 292 0.11 -7.60 -2.13
C GLY A 292 1.36 -8.03 -1.34
N GLY A 293 2.51 -7.99 -2.01
CA GLY A 293 3.83 -8.30 -1.44
C GLY A 293 4.63 -7.08 -1.00
N GLY A 294 5.85 -7.32 -0.52
CA GLY A 294 6.81 -6.29 -0.16
C GLY A 294 6.67 -5.77 1.26
N SER A 295 7.07 -4.52 1.48
CA SER A 295 7.04 -3.90 2.82
C SER A 295 5.62 -3.70 3.39
N SER A 296 4.58 -3.73 2.56
CA SER A 296 3.17 -3.66 2.96
C SER A 296 2.53 -5.01 3.29
N GLY A 297 3.30 -6.11 3.22
CA GLY A 297 2.81 -7.44 3.58
C GLY A 297 2.37 -7.52 5.05
N VAL A 298 1.17 -8.05 5.27
CA VAL A 298 0.60 -8.27 6.61
C VAL A 298 0.48 -9.77 6.88
N THR A 299 0.94 -10.22 8.05
CA THR A 299 0.63 -11.58 8.52
C THR A 299 -0.75 -11.57 9.17
N PRO A 300 -1.78 -12.24 8.64
CA PRO A 300 -3.11 -12.24 9.25
C PRO A 300 -3.16 -13.08 10.53
N VAL A 301 -4.19 -12.83 11.35
CA VAL A 301 -4.55 -13.68 12.50
C VAL A 301 -4.84 -15.10 12.02
N GLY A 302 -4.18 -16.09 12.61
CA GLY A 302 -4.29 -17.49 12.20
C GLY A 302 -3.35 -17.89 11.06
N GLY A 303 -2.48 -16.97 10.61
CA GLY A 303 -1.46 -17.23 9.59
C GLY A 303 -1.98 -17.25 8.15
N ASN A 304 -1.06 -17.42 7.20
CA ASN A 304 -1.37 -17.44 5.77
C ASN A 304 -2.31 -18.62 5.43
N ALA A 305 -3.47 -18.32 4.83
CA ALA A 305 -4.47 -19.32 4.48
C ALA A 305 -4.00 -20.31 3.40
N VAL A 306 -2.99 -19.91 2.61
CA VAL A 306 -2.36 -20.74 1.58
C VAL A 306 -0.83 -20.62 1.72
N PRO A 307 -0.21 -21.33 2.68
CA PRO A 307 1.22 -21.22 2.94
C PRO A 307 2.05 -21.84 1.80
N ASN A 308 3.31 -21.41 1.70
CA ASN A 308 4.34 -21.95 0.80
C ASN A 308 4.11 -21.69 -0.71
N LEU A 309 3.29 -20.68 -1.06
CA LEU A 309 3.28 -20.16 -2.43
C LEU A 309 4.53 -19.31 -2.67
N GLU A 310 5.17 -19.50 -3.83
CA GLU A 310 6.32 -18.71 -4.24
C GLU A 310 5.89 -17.32 -4.79
N PRO A 311 6.70 -16.27 -4.56
CA PRO A 311 7.93 -16.28 -3.77
C PRO A 311 7.64 -16.42 -2.26
N THR A 312 8.41 -17.26 -1.56
CA THR A 312 8.28 -17.50 -0.10
C THR A 312 9.06 -16.51 0.77
N LYS A 313 9.92 -15.71 0.14
CA LYS A 313 10.74 -14.65 0.74
C LYS A 313 10.64 -13.40 -0.12
N TRP A 314 11.25 -12.32 0.34
CA TRP A 314 11.26 -11.01 -0.33
C TRP A 314 11.27 -11.12 -1.88
N PRO A 315 10.31 -10.49 -2.58
CA PRO A 315 9.25 -9.61 -2.07
C PRO A 315 8.01 -10.34 -1.52
N GLY A 316 8.04 -11.67 -1.41
CA GLY A 316 7.07 -12.45 -0.67
C GLY A 316 7.31 -12.48 0.85
N PRO A 317 6.62 -13.38 1.58
CA PRO A 317 5.78 -14.45 1.06
C PRO A 317 4.51 -13.96 0.36
N VAL A 318 4.00 -14.73 -0.60
CA VAL A 318 2.62 -14.53 -1.11
C VAL A 318 1.64 -14.87 0.00
N ILE A 319 0.82 -13.90 0.40
CA ILE A 319 -0.14 -14.04 1.49
C ILE A 319 -1.57 -14.10 0.95
N TYR A 320 -2.32 -15.11 1.40
CA TYR A 320 -3.78 -15.13 1.34
C TYR A 320 -4.35 -14.83 2.72
N MET A 321 -5.15 -13.77 2.81
CA MET A 321 -5.93 -13.42 4.00
C MET A 321 -7.04 -14.47 4.20
N PRO A 322 -7.28 -14.97 5.42
CA PRO A 322 -8.20 -16.08 5.71
C PRO A 322 -9.69 -15.67 5.63
N SER A 323 -10.09 -15.07 4.51
CA SER A 323 -11.44 -14.58 4.21
C SER A 323 -11.99 -15.32 2.99
N SER A 324 -12.28 -16.62 3.14
CA SER A 324 -12.70 -17.51 2.05
C SER A 324 -14.00 -17.05 1.35
N PRO A 325 -13.97 -16.65 0.06
CA PRO A 325 -15.17 -16.32 -0.68
C PRO A 325 -16.18 -17.48 -0.80
N LEU A 326 -15.70 -18.73 -0.90
CA LEU A 326 -16.54 -19.92 -0.91
C LEU A 326 -17.31 -20.08 0.40
N ALA A 327 -16.65 -19.86 1.54
CA ALA A 327 -17.29 -19.95 2.85
C ALA A 327 -18.34 -18.85 3.00
N ALA A 328 -18.04 -17.62 2.58
CA ALA A 328 -18.98 -16.50 2.59
C ALA A 328 -20.21 -16.78 1.72
N LEU A 329 -20.03 -17.24 0.47
CA LEU A 329 -21.14 -17.59 -0.41
C LEU A 329 -22.03 -18.72 0.16
N LYS A 330 -21.44 -19.71 0.84
CA LYS A 330 -22.21 -20.78 1.52
C LYS A 330 -23.04 -20.24 2.68
N ALA A 331 -22.53 -19.26 3.41
CA ALA A 331 -23.26 -18.62 4.50
C ALA A 331 -24.43 -17.76 3.98
N GLU A 332 -24.21 -17.00 2.91
CA GLU A 332 -25.24 -16.13 2.29
C GLU A 332 -26.31 -16.92 1.51
N LEU A 333 -25.94 -18.06 0.93
CA LEU A 333 -26.83 -18.89 0.11
C LEU A 333 -26.97 -20.33 0.66
N PRO A 334 -27.53 -20.51 1.88
CA PRO A 334 -27.51 -21.81 2.57
C PRO A 334 -28.35 -22.89 1.90
N LYS A 335 -29.26 -22.52 0.99
CA LYS A 335 -30.13 -23.44 0.23
C LYS A 335 -29.58 -23.77 -1.16
N THR A 336 -28.48 -23.14 -1.57
CA THR A 336 -27.89 -23.30 -2.90
C THR A 336 -26.84 -24.40 -2.88
N LYS A 337 -26.83 -25.27 -3.89
CA LYS A 337 -25.74 -26.23 -4.09
C LYS A 337 -24.51 -25.50 -4.61
N ILE A 338 -23.49 -25.33 -3.77
CA ILE A 338 -22.25 -24.65 -4.14
C ILE A 338 -21.11 -25.66 -4.30
N GLY A 339 -20.60 -25.79 -5.52
CA GLY A 339 -19.39 -26.55 -5.81
C GLY A 339 -18.17 -25.65 -5.95
N TYR A 340 -16.98 -26.23 -5.84
CA TYR A 340 -15.71 -25.53 -5.98
C TYR A 340 -14.77 -26.25 -6.95
N ALA A 341 -14.08 -25.48 -7.79
CA ALA A 341 -12.93 -25.93 -8.57
C ALA A 341 -11.79 -24.90 -8.45
N SER A 342 -10.55 -25.35 -8.33
CA SER A 342 -9.39 -24.44 -8.19
C SER A 342 -9.12 -23.58 -9.43
N GLY A 343 -9.63 -23.98 -10.60
CA GLY A 343 -9.35 -23.33 -11.89
C GLY A 343 -8.01 -23.75 -12.52
N THR A 344 -7.17 -24.52 -11.81
CA THR A 344 -5.90 -25.05 -12.34
C THR A 344 -6.11 -26.13 -13.40
N ASP A 345 -7.22 -26.87 -13.30
CA ASP A 345 -7.73 -27.77 -14.33
C ASP A 345 -8.97 -27.13 -14.97
N ILE A 346 -8.82 -26.64 -16.20
CA ILE A 346 -9.88 -25.96 -16.94
C ILE A 346 -11.03 -26.92 -17.26
N ASP A 347 -10.76 -28.20 -17.53
CA ASP A 347 -11.80 -29.17 -17.87
C ASP A 347 -12.66 -29.50 -16.65
N ALA A 348 -12.04 -29.63 -15.47
CA ALA A 348 -12.77 -29.76 -14.21
C ALA A 348 -13.63 -28.53 -13.91
N ALA A 349 -13.10 -27.32 -14.12
CA ALA A 349 -13.85 -26.08 -13.95
C ALA A 349 -15.05 -25.98 -14.91
N VAL A 350 -14.86 -26.36 -16.18
CA VAL A 350 -15.92 -26.43 -17.19
C VAL A 350 -16.98 -27.47 -16.83
N ALA A 351 -16.58 -28.65 -16.34
CA ALA A 351 -17.51 -29.70 -15.91
C ALA A 351 -18.39 -29.22 -14.75
N LEU A 352 -17.82 -28.55 -13.76
CA LEU A 352 -18.56 -27.96 -12.65
C LEU A 352 -19.50 -26.83 -13.11
N ALA A 353 -19.03 -25.96 -14.01
CA ALA A 353 -19.83 -24.87 -14.57
C ALA A 353 -21.06 -25.39 -15.33
N LYS A 354 -20.93 -26.47 -16.13
CA LYS A 354 -22.06 -27.10 -16.84
C LYS A 354 -23.15 -27.64 -15.92
N GLN A 355 -22.78 -28.03 -14.70
CA GLN A 355 -23.70 -28.55 -13.69
C GLN A 355 -24.36 -27.44 -12.83
N SER A 356 -23.95 -26.18 -13.03
CA SER A 356 -24.34 -25.04 -12.19
C SER A 356 -25.20 -24.03 -12.96
N GLU A 357 -26.14 -23.37 -12.29
CA GLU A 357 -26.96 -22.31 -12.91
C GLU A 357 -26.13 -21.03 -13.13
N VAL A 358 -25.22 -20.74 -12.20
CA VAL A 358 -24.29 -19.61 -12.27
C VAL A 358 -22.86 -20.10 -11.99
N ALA A 359 -21.86 -19.47 -12.61
CA ALA A 359 -20.47 -19.57 -12.16
C ALA A 359 -19.97 -18.22 -11.65
N VAL A 360 -19.26 -18.26 -10.53
CA VAL A 360 -18.50 -17.15 -9.98
C VAL A 360 -17.03 -17.51 -10.13
N VAL A 361 -16.34 -16.85 -11.06
CA VAL A 361 -14.93 -17.10 -11.36
C VAL A 361 -14.08 -16.02 -10.69
N PHE A 362 -13.24 -16.41 -9.76
CA PHE A 362 -12.25 -15.57 -9.08
C PHE A 362 -10.95 -15.62 -9.89
N VAL A 363 -10.50 -14.46 -10.35
CA VAL A 363 -9.19 -14.28 -10.96
C VAL A 363 -8.31 -13.45 -10.04
N THR A 364 -7.02 -13.75 -10.02
CA THR A 364 -6.05 -13.15 -9.11
C THR A 364 -4.79 -12.75 -9.86
N GLN A 365 -4.22 -11.60 -9.50
CA GLN A 365 -2.91 -11.17 -9.97
C GLN A 365 -2.12 -10.69 -8.76
N TRP A 366 -0.96 -11.29 -8.52
CA TRP A 366 -0.11 -10.89 -7.41
C TRP A 366 0.83 -9.77 -7.84
N MET A 367 0.82 -8.68 -7.08
CA MET A 367 1.67 -7.51 -7.28
C MET A 367 2.40 -7.21 -5.97
N GLY A 368 3.58 -6.62 -6.05
CA GLY A 368 4.40 -6.35 -4.89
C GLY A 368 5.55 -5.41 -5.18
N GLU A 369 6.18 -4.94 -4.10
CA GLU A 369 7.41 -4.16 -4.17
C GLU A 369 8.54 -4.92 -4.89
N GLY A 370 9.37 -4.22 -5.65
CA GLY A 370 10.59 -4.73 -6.28
C GLY A 370 10.45 -5.28 -7.69
N PHE A 371 9.25 -5.28 -8.28
CA PHE A 371 9.04 -5.67 -9.69
C PHE A 371 7.84 -4.94 -10.29
N ASP A 372 7.82 -4.80 -11.62
CA ASP A 372 6.63 -4.36 -12.35
C ASP A 372 5.93 -5.55 -13.01
N GLY A 373 4.61 -5.49 -13.10
CA GLY A 373 3.75 -6.55 -13.60
C GLY A 373 3.41 -6.43 -15.08
N LYS A 374 2.40 -7.20 -15.47
CA LYS A 374 1.77 -7.19 -16.80
C LYS A 374 0.30 -6.77 -16.66
N LEU A 375 -0.37 -6.49 -17.77
CA LEU A 375 -1.81 -6.19 -17.77
C LEU A 375 -2.66 -7.44 -18.02
N GLU A 376 -2.06 -8.50 -18.55
CA GLU A 376 -2.67 -9.81 -18.72
C GLU A 376 -2.66 -10.60 -17.41
N LEU A 377 -3.67 -11.45 -17.22
CA LEU A 377 -3.76 -12.30 -16.05
C LEU A 377 -2.76 -13.47 -16.14
N ASP A 378 -2.08 -13.75 -15.03
CA ASP A 378 -1.15 -14.88 -14.95
C ASP A 378 -1.86 -16.25 -15.00
N GLY A 379 -1.11 -17.32 -15.21
CA GLY A 379 -1.61 -18.69 -14.99
C GLY A 379 -2.74 -19.14 -15.94
N ASN A 380 -2.82 -18.57 -17.14
CA ASN A 380 -3.83 -18.91 -18.17
C ASN A 380 -5.29 -18.65 -17.73
N GLN A 381 -5.48 -17.71 -16.79
CA GLN A 381 -6.80 -17.37 -16.25
C GLN A 381 -7.75 -16.81 -17.33
N ASP A 382 -7.24 -16.13 -18.36
CA ASP A 382 -8.04 -15.68 -19.50
C ASP A 382 -8.69 -16.86 -20.24
N ALA A 383 -7.94 -17.95 -20.46
CA ALA A 383 -8.46 -19.15 -21.10
C ALA A 383 -9.48 -19.87 -20.20
N LEU A 384 -9.25 -19.89 -18.88
CA LEU A 384 -10.20 -20.42 -17.89
C LEU A 384 -11.53 -19.67 -17.97
N VAL A 385 -11.50 -18.34 -17.89
CA VAL A 385 -12.69 -17.47 -17.97
C VAL A 385 -13.43 -17.71 -19.29
N ALA A 386 -12.71 -17.72 -20.41
CA ALA A 386 -13.30 -17.94 -21.73
C ALA A 386 -13.95 -19.33 -21.86
N ALA A 387 -13.33 -20.37 -21.30
CA ALA A 387 -13.86 -21.74 -21.32
C ALA A 387 -15.13 -21.88 -20.48
N VAL A 388 -15.12 -21.34 -19.25
CA VAL A 388 -16.29 -21.35 -18.34
C VAL A 388 -17.46 -20.55 -18.95
N ALA A 389 -17.19 -19.36 -19.50
CA ALA A 389 -18.22 -18.54 -20.14
C ALA A 389 -18.89 -19.25 -21.32
N ARG A 390 -18.12 -19.95 -22.18
CA ARG A 390 -18.67 -20.77 -23.28
C ARG A 390 -19.53 -21.93 -22.77
N ALA A 391 -19.16 -22.53 -21.64
CA ALA A 391 -19.86 -23.66 -21.07
C ALA A 391 -21.26 -23.28 -20.54
N ILE A 392 -21.39 -22.13 -19.87
CA ILE A 392 -22.67 -21.66 -19.32
C ILE A 392 -23.61 -21.16 -20.42
N ARG A 393 -23.13 -20.40 -21.40
CA ARG A 393 -24.00 -19.86 -22.47
C ARG A 393 -24.74 -20.93 -23.26
N ARG A 394 -24.09 -22.09 -23.49
CA ARG A 394 -24.70 -23.22 -24.21
C ARG A 394 -25.88 -23.84 -23.45
N ARG A 395 -25.94 -23.70 -22.13
CA ARG A 395 -27.04 -24.18 -21.29
C ARG A 395 -28.23 -23.22 -21.32
N SER A 396 -28.01 -21.92 -21.36
CA SER A 396 -29.10 -20.93 -21.44
C SER A 396 -29.84 -20.95 -22.79
N SER A 397 -29.26 -21.55 -23.83
CA SER A 397 -29.85 -21.70 -25.16
C SER A 397 -30.54 -23.05 -25.42
N SER A 398 -30.50 -23.97 -24.45
CA SER A 398 -31.10 -25.32 -24.50
C SER A 398 -32.19 -25.44 -23.45
#